data_AF-A0A0F9H1T3-F1
#
_entry.id   AF-A0A0F9H1T3-F1
#
_cell.length_a   1.000
_cell.length_b   1.000
_cell.length_c   1.000
_cell.angle_alpha   90.00
_cell.angle_beta   90.00
_cell.angle_gamma   90.00
#
_symmetry.space_group_name_H-M   'P 1'
#
loop_
_entity.id
_entity.type
_entity.pdbx_description
1 polymer ?
#
loop_
_entity_poly.entity_id
_entity_poly.type
_entity_poly.pdbx_seq_one_letter_code
_entity_poly.pdbx_strand_id
1 'polypeptide(L)' 'MGDDEFRVLLDLLMVSDPWPLEYGHEIMTDLADSQARLRGYMDWIAAYHDFIAPGMRREIG' A
#
# COMPACT_ATOMS: atom_id res chain seq x y z
N MET A 1 -2.67 11.42 -3.43
CA MET A 1 -3.11 10.08 -3.87
C MET A 1 -4.44 9.82 -3.21
N GLY A 2 -5.48 9.47 -3.97
CA GLY A 2 -6.76 9.08 -3.39
C GLY A 2 -6.66 7.70 -2.72
N ASP A 3 -7.78 7.27 -2.14
CA ASP A 3 -7.83 6.03 -1.36
C ASP A 3 -7.77 4.78 -2.23
N ASP A 4 -8.39 4.81 -3.41
CA ASP A 4 -8.34 3.72 -4.37
C ASP A 4 -6.93 3.53 -4.93
N GLU A 5 -6.25 4.61 -5.34
CA GLU A 5 -4.88 4.52 -5.84
C GLU A 5 -3.92 4.06 -4.74
N PHE A 6 -4.15 4.48 -3.50
CA PHE A 6 -3.34 4.01 -2.37
C PHE A 6 -3.54 2.52 -2.11
N ARG A 7 -4.78 2.01 -2.14
CA ARG A 7 -5.04 0.57 -2.00
C ARG A 7 -4.38 -0.25 -3.10
N VAL A 8 -4.49 0.20 -4.36
CA VAL A 8 -3.83 -0.46 -5.50
C VAL A 8 -2.31 -0.43 -5.35
N LEU A 9 -1.72 0.67 -4.88
CA LEU A 9 -0.28 0.76 -4.60
C LEU A 9 0.15 -0.26 -3.53
N LEU A 10 -0.60 -0.37 -2.43
CA LEU A 10 -0.32 -1.34 -1.37
C LEU A 10 -0.38 -2.78 -1.89
N ASP A 11 -1.38 -3.11 -2.70
CA ASP A 11 -1.50 -4.43 -3.32
C ASP A 11 -0.34 -4.73 -4.28
N LEU A 12 0.05 -3.72 -5.08
CA LEU A 12 1.18 -3.83 -6.00
C LEU A 12 2.50 -4.07 -5.27
N LEU A 13 2.76 -3.37 -4.15
CA LEU A 13 3.97 -3.58 -3.36
C LEU A 13 4.00 -4.98 -2.73
N MET A 14 2.88 -5.45 -2.17
CA MET A 14 2.81 -6.76 -1.54
C MET A 14 3.03 -7.91 -2.53
N VAL A 15 2.43 -7.84 -3.73
CA VAL A 15 2.64 -8.87 -4.77
C VAL A 15 4.03 -8.78 -5.42
N SER A 16 4.69 -7.63 -5.30
CA SER A 16 6.05 -7.39 -5.77
C SER A 16 7.10 -7.68 -4.70
N ASP A 17 6.83 -8.57 -3.75
CA ASP A 17 7.84 -9.09 -2.82
C ASP A 17 8.19 -10.55 -3.20
N PRO A 18 9.41 -10.83 -3.74
CA PRO A 18 10.55 -9.91 -3.86
C PRO A 18 10.43 -8.91 -5.03
N TRP A 19 11.04 -7.74 -4.85
CA TRP A 19 10.98 -6.64 -5.84
C TRP A 19 11.50 -7.08 -7.21
N PRO A 20 10.70 -6.94 -8.29
CA PRO A 20 11.00 -7.59 -9.57
C PRO A 20 12.00 -6.80 -10.44
N LEU A 21 12.36 -5.58 -10.05
CA LEU A 21 13.23 -4.69 -10.82
C LEU A 21 14.55 -4.43 -10.09
N GLU A 22 15.56 -3.96 -10.81
CA GLU A 22 16.87 -3.62 -10.21
C GLU A 22 16.86 -2.28 -9.46
N TYR A 23 15.84 -1.45 -9.69
CA TYR A 23 15.75 -0.09 -9.16
C TYR A 23 14.32 0.22 -8.69
N GLY A 24 14.19 1.22 -7.81
CA GLY A 24 12.91 1.83 -7.47
C GLY A 24 12.19 1.23 -6.27
N HIS A 25 12.64 0.11 -5.70
CA HIS A 25 12.00 -0.50 -4.53
C HIS A 25 11.86 0.51 -3.38
N GLU A 26 12.98 1.06 -2.92
CA GLU A 26 13.05 1.99 -1.79
C GLU A 26 12.20 3.25 -2.03
N ILE A 27 12.26 3.81 -3.23
CA ILE A 27 11.48 5.01 -3.61
C ILE A 27 9.98 4.72 -3.58
N MET A 28 9.56 3.53 -4.05
CA MET A 28 8.16 3.14 -4.06
C MET A 28 7.65 2.82 -2.65
N THR A 29 8.46 2.18 -1.82
CA THR A 29 8.12 1.92 -0.41
C THR A 29 8.09 3.22 0.40
N ASP A 30 9.00 4.16 0.16
CA ASP A 30 9.01 5.49 0.80
C ASP A 30 7.79 6.32 0.42
N LEU A 31 7.38 6.27 -0.86
CA LEU A 31 6.15 6.89 -1.31
C LEU A 31 4.94 6.29 -0.58
N ALA A 32 4.86 4.97 -0.50
CA ALA A 32 3.77 4.29 0.19
C ALA A 32 3.77 4.58 1.70
N ASP A 33 4.95 4.64 2.34
CA ASP A 33 5.13 5.03 3.73
C ASP A 33 4.64 6.44 4.00
N SER A 34 4.98 7.39 3.12
CA SER A 34 4.49 8.76 3.21
C SER A 34 2.96 8.81 3.13
N GLN A 35 2.36 8.07 2.19
CA GLN A 35 0.90 7.98 2.05
C GLN A 35 0.22 7.25 3.22
N ALA A 36 0.88 6.25 3.80
CA ALA A 36 0.42 5.52 4.97
C ALA A 36 0.39 6.42 6.21
N ARG A 37 1.46 7.20 6.44
CA ARG A 37 1.57 8.14 7.58
C ARG A 37 0.54 9.26 7.49
N LEU A 38 0.23 9.75 6.29
CA LEU A 38 -0.86 10.72 6.09
C LEU A 38 -2.24 10.18 6.51
N ARG A 39 -2.39 8.85 6.57
CA ARG A 39 -3.61 8.15 6.99
C ARG A 39 -3.53 7.61 8.42
N GLY A 40 -2.46 7.92 9.16
CA GLY A 40 -2.29 7.52 10.56
C GLY A 40 -1.67 6.14 10.78
N TYR A 41 -1.13 5.50 9.74
CA TYR A 41 -0.40 4.23 9.86
C TYR A 41 1.10 4.47 10.08
N MET A 42 1.78 3.48 10.67
CA MET A 42 3.22 3.54 10.94
C MET A 42 4.03 3.52 9.64
N ASP A 43 3.70 2.58 8.75
CA ASP A 43 4.36 2.31 7.48
C ASP A 43 3.36 1.70 6.49
N TRP A 44 3.80 1.46 5.25
CA TRP A 44 2.97 0.89 4.21
C TRP A 44 2.54 -0.56 4.51
N ILE A 45 3.32 -1.32 5.29
CA ILE A 45 2.98 -2.70 5.66
C ILE A 45 1.79 -2.72 6.62
N ALA A 46 1.81 -1.88 7.65
CA ALA A 46 0.67 -1.70 8.56
C ALA A 46 -0.57 -1.25 7.78
N ALA A 47 -0.40 -0.29 6.86
CA ALA A 47 -1.49 0.15 6.01
C ALA A 47 -2.02 -0.98 5.10
N TYR A 48 -1.16 -1.83 4.54
CA TYR A 48 -1.59 -2.96 3.70
C TYR A 48 -2.61 -3.85 4.42
N HIS A 49 -2.36 -4.18 5.69
CA HIS A 49 -3.23 -5.06 6.48
C HIS A 49 -4.54 -4.40 6.94
N ASP A 50 -4.48 -3.13 7.32
CA ASP A 50 -5.58 -2.46 8.03
C ASP A 50 -6.40 -1.50 7.16
N PHE A 51 -5.83 -0.99 6.06
CA PHE A 51 -6.49 -0.02 5.19
C PHE A 51 -7.51 -0.68 4.26
N ILE A 52 -8.77 -0.22 4.35
CA ILE A 52 -9.87 -0.62 3.46
C ILE A 52 -10.28 0.60 2.64
N ALA A 53 -10.10 0.54 1.32
CA ALA A 53 -10.55 1.62 0.45
C ALA A 53 -12.09 1.76 0.50
N PRO A 54 -12.63 3.00 0.45
CA PRO A 54 -14.06 3.22 0.36
C PRO A 54 -14.67 2.48 -0.85
N GLY A 55 -15.55 1.52 -0.61
CA GLY A 55 -16.18 0.72 -1.66
C GLY A 55 -15.60 -0.69 -1.86
N MET A 56 -14.46 -1.00 -1.26
CA MET A 56 -13.94 -2.37 -1.17
C MET A 56 -14.76 -3.13 -0.11
N ARG A 57 -15.76 -3.91 -0.53
CA ARG A 57 -16.42 -4.86 0.38
C ARG A 57 -15.41 -5.96 0.71
N ARG A 58 -15.08 -6.15 1.99
CA ARG A 58 -14.52 -7.43 2.43
C ARG A 58 -15.57 -8.49 2.16
N GLU A 59 -15.41 -9.27 1.10
CA GLU A 59 -16.16 -10.52 0.96
C GLU A 59 -15.74 -11.38 2.16
N ILE A 60 -16.69 -11.59 3.07
CA ILE A 60 -16.51 -12.45 4.23
C ILE A 60 -16.58 -13.86 3.67
N GLY A 61 -15.41 -14.45 3.40
CA GLY A 61 -15.26 -15.88 3.14
C GLY A 61 -15.35 -16.68 4.43
#